data_AF-A0A968CY20-F1
#
_entry.id   AF-A0A968CY20-F1
#
_cell.length_a   1.000
_cell.length_b   1.000
_cell.length_c   1.000
_cell.angle_alpha   90.00
_cell.angle_beta   90.00
_cell.angle_gamma   90.00
#
_symmetry.space_group_name_H-M   'P 1'
#
loop_
_entity.id
_entity.type
_entity.pdbx_description
1 polymer ?
#
loop_
_entity_poly.entity_id
_entity_poly.type
_entity_poly.pdbx_seq_one_letter_code
_entity_poly.pdbx_strand_id
1 'polypeptide(L)'
;THGYQNQDGKIEIEIELEDDVLRICFRDEAPPFDPTSISGPDLSSPLAIRPVGGMGIHLARQIMDEVTYRLTPNGENELTLIKRGVFNSSEEERC
;
A
#
# COMPACT_ATOMS: atom_id res chain seq x y z
N THR A 1 7.16 14.37 -1.30
CA THR A 1 6.19 15.19 -0.54
C THR A 1 5.21 14.23 0.12
N HIS A 2 5.04 14.32 1.45
CA HIS A 2 4.11 13.46 2.20
C HIS A 2 2.67 14.01 2.11
N GLY A 3 1.67 13.15 2.31
CA GLY A 3 0.24 13.49 2.18
C GLY A 3 -0.17 14.72 3.00
N TYR A 4 0.32 14.83 4.24
CA TYR A 4 -0.06 15.92 5.13
C TYR A 4 0.75 17.22 4.98
N GLN A 5 1.65 17.35 4.00
CA GLN A 5 2.38 18.60 3.72
C GLN A 5 3.07 19.24 4.95
N ASN A 6 3.60 18.42 5.87
CA ASN A 6 4.20 18.81 7.17
C ASN A 6 3.20 19.30 8.24
N GLN A 7 1.92 18.97 8.08
CA GLN A 7 0.91 19.13 9.12
C GLN A 7 0.73 17.80 9.88
N ASP A 8 0.22 17.89 11.11
CA ASP A 8 -0.21 16.71 11.85
C ASP A 8 -1.48 16.13 11.20
N GLY A 9 -1.58 14.80 11.22
CA GLY A 9 -2.67 14.08 10.57
C GLY A 9 -2.89 12.70 11.18
N LYS A 10 -4.14 12.26 11.24
CA LYS A 10 -4.48 10.92 11.71
C LYS A 10 -4.46 9.95 10.52
N ILE A 11 -3.65 8.91 10.63
CA ILE A 11 -3.72 7.74 9.74
C ILE A 11 -4.30 6.60 10.56
N GLU A 12 -5.40 6.03 10.08
CA GLU A 12 -6.00 4.82 10.62
C GLU A 12 -5.57 3.62 9.78
N ILE A 13 -5.21 2.53 10.47
CA ILE A 13 -4.79 1.29 9.84
C ILE A 13 -5.64 0.17 10.44
N GLU A 14 -6.40 -0.49 9.58
CA GLU A 14 -7.20 -1.66 9.90
C GLU A 14 -6.56 -2.88 9.23
N ILE A 15 -6.34 -3.93 10.00
CA ILE A 15 -5.72 -5.18 9.54
C ILE A 15 -6.65 -6.33 9.89
N GLU A 16 -7.05 -7.07 8.86
CA GLU A 16 -7.92 -8.23 8.95
C GLU A 16 -7.20 -9.43 8.34
N LEU A 17 -7.26 -10.57 9.01
CA LEU A 17 -6.72 -11.84 8.53
C LEU A 17 -7.81 -12.90 8.67
N GLU A 18 -8.32 -13.38 7.55
CA GLU A 18 -9.38 -14.40 7.48
C GLU A 18 -9.13 -15.31 6.27
N ASP A 19 -9.32 -16.62 6.43
CA ASP A 19 -9.23 -17.61 5.35
C ASP A 19 -8.01 -17.46 4.43
N ASP A 20 -6.83 -17.25 5.02
CA ASP A 20 -5.55 -17.08 4.30
C ASP A 20 -5.47 -15.81 3.43
N VAL A 21 -6.30 -14.82 3.76
CA VAL A 21 -6.35 -13.52 3.11
C VAL A 21 -6.05 -12.44 4.14
N LEU A 22 -4.93 -11.74 3.93
CA LEU A 22 -4.57 -10.53 4.66
C LEU A 22 -5.14 -9.31 3.93
N ARG A 23 -6.04 -8.59 4.60
CA ARG A 23 -6.57 -7.31 4.15
C ARG A 23 -6.02 -6.20 5.05
N ILE A 24 -5.41 -5.19 4.43
CA ILE A 24 -4.91 -4.00 5.11
C ILE A 24 -5.62 -2.79 4.51
N CYS A 25 -6.27 -2.00 5.35
CA CYS A 25 -7.00 -0.80 4.95
C CYS A 25 -6.38 0.42 5.64
N PHE A 26 -5.90 1.37 4.84
CA PHE A 26 -5.41 2.67 5.31
C PHE A 26 -6.49 3.71 5.08
N ARG A 27 -6.78 4.52 6.11
CA ARG A 27 -7.64 5.70 6.00
C ARG A 27 -6.91 6.94 6.50
N ASP A 28 -7.00 8.03 5.73
CA ASP A 28 -6.45 9.31 6.13
C ASP A 28 -7.26 10.48 5.55
N GLU A 29 -7.05 11.66 6.11
CA GLU A 29 -7.68 12.93 5.71
C GLU A 29 -6.72 13.84 4.92
N ALA A 30 -5.64 13.27 4.36
CA ALA A 30 -4.74 14.03 3.51
C ALA A 30 -5.46 14.48 2.22
N PRO A 31 -4.95 15.50 1.50
CA PRO A 31 -5.49 15.86 0.19
C PRO A 31 -5.61 14.62 -0.72
N PRO A 32 -6.73 14.48 -1.45
CA PRO A 32 -7.00 13.29 -2.25
C PRO A 32 -5.83 12.91 -3.15
N PHE A 33 -5.39 11.66 -3.00
CA PHE A 33 -4.22 11.14 -3.70
C PHE A 33 -4.50 9.72 -4.13
N ASP A 34 -4.74 9.51 -5.43
CA ASP A 34 -4.96 8.19 -5.99
C ASP A 34 -3.61 7.48 -6.23
N PRO A 35 -3.20 6.54 -5.36
CA PRO A 35 -1.91 5.86 -5.48
C PRO A 35 -1.92 4.86 -6.63
N THR A 36 -3.10 4.45 -7.13
CA THR A 36 -3.24 3.48 -8.23
C THR A 36 -3.01 4.12 -9.60
N SER A 37 -3.16 5.44 -9.70
CA SER A 37 -2.94 6.21 -10.93
C SER A 37 -1.47 6.49 -11.26
N ILE A 38 -0.56 6.32 -10.30
CA ILE A 38 0.84 6.76 -10.44
C ILE A 38 1.62 5.78 -11.31
N SER A 39 2.38 6.29 -12.28
CA SER A 39 3.30 5.48 -13.08
C SER A 39 4.39 4.86 -12.21
N GLY A 40 4.84 3.65 -12.56
CA GLY A 40 5.94 3.02 -11.84
C GLY A 40 7.19 3.91 -11.84
N PRO A 41 7.99 3.91 -10.75
CA PRO A 41 9.23 4.65 -10.67
C PRO A 41 10.21 4.13 -11.73
N ASP A 42 11.06 5.01 -12.24
CA ASP A 42 12.16 4.60 -13.09
C ASP A 42 13.18 3.80 -12.29
N LEU A 43 13.22 2.49 -12.53
CA LEU A 43 14.17 1.56 -11.91
C LEU A 43 15.52 1.51 -12.63
N SER A 44 15.62 2.06 -13.84
CA SER A 44 16.82 2.00 -14.68
C SER A 44 17.83 3.09 -14.33
N SER A 45 17.36 4.23 -13.84
CA SER A 45 18.24 5.32 -13.42
C SER A 45 19.00 5.01 -12.12
N PRO A 46 20.28 5.45 -12.00
CA PRO A 46 21.04 5.43 -10.76
C PRO A 46 20.27 6.08 -9.60
N LEU A 47 20.41 5.52 -8.40
CA LEU A 47 19.72 6.00 -7.19
C LEU A 47 19.92 7.51 -6.94
N ALA A 48 21.10 8.05 -7.27
CA ALA A 48 21.43 9.46 -7.07
C ALA A 48 20.61 10.44 -7.92
N ILE A 49 20.03 9.99 -9.05
CA ILE A 49 19.25 10.84 -9.96
C ILE A 49 17.80 10.40 -10.09
N ARG A 50 17.39 9.34 -9.37
CA ARG A 50 16.03 8.83 -9.43
C ARG A 50 15.06 9.85 -8.81
N PRO A 51 13.93 10.16 -9.46
CA PRO A 51 12.93 11.04 -8.87
C PRO A 51 12.44 10.47 -7.52
N VAL A 52 12.30 11.34 -6.52
CA VAL A 52 11.83 10.97 -5.19
C VAL A 52 10.31 10.74 -5.24
N GLY A 53 9.89 9.51 -4.93
CA GLY A 53 8.47 9.13 -4.87
C GLY A 53 8.16 7.87 -5.68
N GLY A 54 6.95 7.32 -5.51
CA GLY A 54 6.47 6.17 -6.30
C GLY A 54 7.01 4.79 -5.91
N MET A 55 8.13 4.71 -5.18
CA MET A 55 8.71 3.42 -4.75
C MET A 55 7.79 2.62 -3.82
N GLY A 56 7.16 3.26 -2.83
CA GLY A 56 6.26 2.56 -1.89
C GLY A 56 5.06 1.93 -2.58
N ILE A 57 4.43 2.66 -3.50
CA ILE A 57 3.31 2.18 -4.31
C ILE A 57 3.76 1.09 -5.28
N HIS A 58 4.93 1.25 -5.89
CA HIS A 58 5.49 0.23 -6.77
C HIS A 58 5.71 -1.08 -6.02
N LEU A 59 6.30 -1.04 -4.84
CA LEU A 59 6.46 -2.22 -3.98
C LEU A 59 5.11 -2.81 -3.59
N ALA A 60 4.14 -2.00 -3.18
CA ALA A 60 2.79 -2.46 -2.86
C ALA A 60 2.16 -3.20 -4.06
N ARG A 61 2.31 -2.69 -5.29
CA ARG A 61 1.82 -3.35 -6.51
C ARG A 61 2.56 -4.63 -6.89
N GLN A 62 3.80 -4.80 -6.46
CA GLN A 62 4.58 -6.02 -6.73
C GLN A 62 4.31 -7.12 -5.69
N ILE A 63 4.03 -6.72 -4.45
CA ILE A 63 3.89 -7.64 -3.32
C ILE A 63 2.43 -8.09 -3.15
N MET A 64 1.49 -7.15 -3.26
CA MET A 64 0.07 -7.38 -3.02
C MET A 64 -0.62 -7.93 -4.27
N ASP A 65 -1.65 -8.75 -4.07
CA ASP A 65 -2.41 -9.31 -5.18
C ASP A 65 -3.48 -8.32 -5.66
N GLU A 66 -4.02 -7.49 -4.75
CA GLU A 66 -4.93 -6.41 -5.08
C GLU A 66 -4.56 -5.12 -4.35
N VAL A 67 -4.70 -3.99 -5.05
CA VAL A 67 -4.50 -2.64 -4.53
C VAL A 67 -5.66 -1.79 -5.06
N THR A 68 -6.54 -1.34 -4.17
CA THR A 68 -7.69 -0.50 -4.54
C THR A 68 -7.69 0.79 -3.74
N TYR A 69 -8.08 1.87 -4.41
CA TYR A 69 -8.22 3.18 -3.81
C TYR A 69 -9.62 3.72 -4.05
N ARG A 70 -10.19 4.38 -3.05
CA ARG A 70 -11.38 5.21 -3.21
C ARG A 70 -11.31 6.43 -2.29
N LEU A 71 -12.01 7.48 -2.68
CA LEU A 71 -12.34 8.59 -1.80
C LEU A 71 -13.68 8.27 -1.13
N THR A 72 -13.73 8.24 0.20
CA THR A 72 -14.97 7.94 0.93
C THR A 72 -15.98 9.10 0.82
N PRO A 73 -17.28 8.87 1.07
CA PRO A 73 -18.26 9.96 1.11
C PRO A 73 -17.95 11.07 2.13
N ASN A 74 -17.13 10.75 3.13
CA ASN A 74 -16.69 11.70 4.16
C ASN A 74 -15.45 12.50 3.75
N GLY A 75 -14.88 12.24 2.57
CA GLY A 75 -13.70 12.93 2.05
C GLY A 75 -12.36 12.33 2.47
N GLU A 76 -12.35 11.12 3.02
CA GLU A 76 -11.12 10.42 3.44
C GLU A 76 -10.55 9.59 2.28
N ASN A 77 -9.23 9.54 2.18
CA ASN A 77 -8.55 8.56 1.34
C ASN A 77 -8.71 7.18 1.96
N GLU A 78 -9.15 6.19 1.20
CA GLU A 78 -9.13 4.79 1.61
C GLU A 78 -8.33 3.95 0.61
N LEU A 79 -7.23 3.37 1.09
CA LEU A 79 -6.38 2.45 0.33
C LEU A 79 -6.50 1.06 0.93
N THR A 80 -7.04 0.11 0.16
CA THR A 80 -7.11 -1.30 0.55
C THR A 80 -6.06 -2.10 -0.20
N LEU A 81 -5.28 -2.87 0.55
CA LEU A 81 -4.31 -3.83 0.03
C LEU A 81 -4.76 -5.24 0.42
N ILE A 82 -4.75 -6.17 -0.53
CA ILE A 82 -5.10 -7.57 -0.27
C ILE A 82 -3.95 -8.48 -0.68
N LYS A 83 -3.56 -9.37 0.22
CA LYS A 83 -2.62 -10.47 -0.03
C LYS A 83 -3.29 -11.81 0.32
N ARG A 84 -3.16 -12.80 -0.56
CA ARG A 84 -3.65 -14.17 -0.40
C ARG A 84 -2.47 -15.12 -0.21
N GLY A 85 -2.70 -16.27 0.42
CA GLY A 85 -1.64 -17.26 0.60
C GLY A 85 -0.61 -16.84 1.64
N VAL A 86 -1.04 -16.14 2.69
CA VAL A 86 -0.15 -15.61 3.74
C VAL A 86 0.20 -16.65 4.81
N PHE A 87 -0.49 -17.78 4.87
CA PHE A 87 -0.13 -18.95 5.65
C PHE A 87 0.86 -19.82 4.88
N ASN A 88 2.13 -19.77 5.29
CA ASN A 88 3.07 -20.83 4.98
C ASN A 88 2.98 -21.92 6.05
N SER A 89 2.35 -23.06 5.74
CA SER A 89 2.61 -24.30 6.47
C SER A 89 4.02 -24.78 6.12
N SER A 90 4.99 -24.34 6.92
CA SER A 90 6.34 -24.90 6.92
C SER A 90 6.50 -25.81 8.15
N GLU A 91 5.85 -26.97 8.13
CA GLU A 91 6.26 -28.15 8.88
C GLU A 91 6.05 -29.38 7.98
N GLU A 92 7.01 -30.33 8.04
CA GLU A 92 7.16 -31.59 7.27
C GLU A 92 7.89 -31.41 5.91
N GLU A 93 9.14 -31.86 5.68
CA GLU A 93 9.74 -33.16 6.01
C GLU A 93 11.22 -33.04 6.47
N ARG A 94 11.49 -33.48 7.70
CA ARG A 94 12.77 -34.14 8.04
C ARG A 94 12.42 -35.51 8.60
N CYS A 95 12.27 -36.49 7.71
CA CYS A 95 12.50 -37.89 8.02
C CYS A 95 13.99 -38.20 7.77
#